data_AF-A0A1E5GPF4-F1
#
_entry.id   AF-A0A1E5GPF4-F1
#
_cell.length_a   1.000
_cell.length_b   1.000
_cell.length_c   1.000
_cell.angle_alpha   90.00
_cell.angle_beta   90.00
_cell.angle_gamma   90.00
#
_symmetry.space_group_name_H-M   'P 1'
#
loop_
_entity.id
_entity.type
_entity.pdbx_description
1 polymer ?
#
loop_
_entity_poly.entity_id
_entity_poly.type
_entity_poly.pdbx_seq_one_letter_code
_entity_poly.pdbx_strand_id
1 'polypeptide(L)'
;MLDVKMIRQNFDDVQAKLKTRGVKEEILVEFLRLDESRRHLLVKSEELKKYRNDVSAEIAQLKRNKEDATAKIAEMKEVGGNIKALDTEIEDIDGATRFTISV
;
A
#
# COMPACT_ATOMS: atom_id res chain seq x y z
N MET A 1 -19.58 7.18 -3.46
CA MET A 1 -18.32 6.58 -3.92
C MET A 1 -18.66 5.33 -4.70
N LEU A 2 -18.22 5.20 -5.95
CA LEU A 2 -18.26 3.89 -6.61
C LEU A 2 -17.41 2.92 -5.79
N ASP A 3 -17.97 1.76 -5.50
CA ASP A 3 -17.27 0.72 -4.78
C ASP A 3 -16.18 0.15 -5.69
N VAL A 4 -14.92 0.32 -5.31
CA VAL A 4 -13.74 -0.17 -6.06
C VAL A 4 -13.85 -1.67 -6.33
N LYS A 5 -14.45 -2.40 -5.40
CA LYS A 5 -14.80 -3.82 -5.56
C LYS A 5 -15.69 -4.07 -6.76
N MET A 6 -16.67 -3.21 -7.00
CA MET A 6 -17.63 -3.36 -8.10
C MET A 6 -16.97 -3.09 -9.44
N ILE A 7 -16.07 -2.11 -9.52
CA ILE A 7 -15.28 -1.83 -10.73
C ILE A 7 -14.40 -3.03 -11.09
N ARG A 8 -13.82 -3.71 -10.09
CA ARG A 8 -12.96 -4.87 -10.31
C ARG A 8 -13.74 -6.13 -10.71
N GLN A 9 -14.91 -6.36 -10.11
CA GLN A 9 -15.73 -7.54 -10.41
C GLN A 9 -16.54 -7.40 -11.70
N ASN A 10 -16.95 -6.19 -12.04
CA ASN A 10 -17.83 -5.90 -13.16
C ASN A 10 -17.19 -4.88 -14.11
N PHE A 11 -15.91 -5.06 -14.41
CA PHE A 11 -15.14 -4.12 -15.23
C PHE A 11 -15.81 -3.86 -16.58
N ASP A 12 -16.23 -4.91 -17.30
CA ASP A 12 -16.87 -4.78 -18.61
C ASP A 12 -18.21 -4.01 -18.54
N ASP A 13 -19.04 -4.31 -17.54
CA ASP A 13 -20.31 -3.62 -17.29
C ASP A 13 -20.11 -2.14 -16.95
N VAL A 14 -19.13 -1.85 -16.10
CA VAL A 14 -18.79 -0.51 -15.66
C VAL A 14 -18.17 0.28 -16.81
N GLN A 15 -17.30 -0.33 -17.60
CA GLN A 15 -16.73 0.23 -18.82
C GLN A 15 -17.83 0.60 -19.82
N ALA A 16 -18.78 -0.29 -20.09
CA ALA A 16 -19.89 -0.01 -21.01
C ALA A 16 -20.76 1.16 -20.53
N LYS A 17 -21.04 1.24 -19.23
CA LYS A 17 -21.80 2.34 -18.61
C LYS A 17 -21.04 3.66 -18.56
N LEU A 18 -19.71 3.61 -18.42
CA LEU A 18 -18.86 4.79 -18.38
C LEU A 18 -18.57 5.32 -19.78
N LYS A 19 -18.46 4.44 -20.78
CA LYS A 19 -18.35 4.80 -22.19
C LYS A 19 -19.56 5.59 -22.68
N THR A 20 -20.76 5.25 -22.23
CA THR A 20 -21.98 6.03 -22.54
C THR A 20 -22.01 7.41 -21.88
N ARG A 21 -21.21 7.61 -20.82
CA ARG A 21 -20.99 8.91 -20.16
C ARG A 21 -19.77 9.68 -20.69
N GLY A 22 -19.06 9.14 -21.68
CA GLY A 22 -17.85 9.78 -22.24
C GLY A 22 -16.57 9.56 -21.43
N VAL A 23 -16.59 8.70 -20.42
CA VAL A 23 -15.40 8.34 -19.65
C VAL A 23 -14.60 7.32 -20.43
N LYS A 24 -13.29 7.59 -20.59
CA LYS A 24 -12.38 6.73 -21.33
C LYS A 24 -12.03 5.48 -20.54
N GLU A 25 -11.87 4.37 -21.25
CA GLU A 25 -11.35 3.11 -20.70
C GLU A 25 -9.98 3.29 -20.03
N GLU A 26 -9.13 4.18 -20.55
CA GLU A 26 -7.83 4.53 -19.98
C GLU A 26 -7.93 4.92 -18.49
N ILE A 27 -8.95 5.68 -18.10
CA ILE A 27 -9.17 6.13 -16.73
C ILE A 27 -9.48 4.95 -15.81
N LEU A 28 -10.28 4.01 -16.30
CA LEU A 28 -10.66 2.78 -15.60
C LEU A 28 -9.47 1.83 -15.41
N VAL A 29 -8.62 1.70 -16.43
CA VAL A 29 -7.39 0.89 -16.38
C VAL A 29 -6.38 1.51 -15.42
N GLU A 30 -6.21 2.83 -15.46
CA GLU A 30 -5.31 3.54 -14.55
C GLU A 30 -5.79 3.45 -13.11
N PHE A 31 -7.09 3.58 -12.90
CA PHE A 31 -7.72 3.35 -11.59
C PHE A 31 -7.43 1.94 -11.04
N LEU A 32 -7.55 0.89 -11.86
CA LEU A 32 -7.21 -0.48 -11.48
C LEU A 32 -5.73 -0.63 -11.10
N ARG A 33 -4.81 -0.02 -11.86
CA ARG A 33 -3.38 -0.03 -11.53
C ARG A 33 -3.09 0.67 -10.21
N LEU A 34 -3.73 1.81 -9.95
CA LEU A 34 -3.58 2.54 -8.70
C LEU A 34 -4.10 1.72 -7.52
N ASP A 35 -5.27 1.09 -7.64
CA ASP A 35 -5.82 0.20 -6.60
C ASP A 35 -4.93 -1.03 -6.34
N GLU A 36 -4.38 -1.64 -7.40
CA GLU A 36 -3.44 -2.76 -7.27
C GLU A 36 -2.17 -2.33 -6.54
N SER A 37 -1.60 -1.18 -6.93
CA SER A 37 -0.40 -0.61 -6.31
C SER A 37 -0.66 -0.31 -4.83
N ARG A 38 -1.80 0.32 -4.52
CA ARG A 38 -2.23 0.61 -3.15
C ARG A 38 -2.27 -0.65 -2.29
N ARG A 39 -2.88 -1.72 -2.80
CA ARG A 39 -2.98 -3.01 -2.09
C ARG A 39 -1.61 -3.63 -1.86
N HIS A 40 -0.75 -3.60 -2.87
CA HIS A 40 0.59 -4.13 -2.75
C HIS A 40 1.42 -3.37 -1.70
N LEU A 41 1.33 -2.03 -1.70
CA LEU A 41 2.00 -1.19 -0.71
C LEU A 41 1.44 -1.40 0.70
N LEU A 42 0.12 -1.55 0.85
CA LEU A 42 -0.51 -1.88 2.14
C LEU A 42 0.01 -3.19 2.70
N VAL A 43 0.06 -4.25 1.87
CA VAL A 43 0.60 -5.55 2.28
C VAL A 43 2.07 -5.39 2.71
N LYS A 44 2.87 -4.68 1.92
CA LYS A 44 4.28 -4.44 2.21
C LYS A 44 4.50 -3.62 3.50
N SER A 45 3.65 -2.61 3.75
CA SER A 45 3.69 -1.82 4.99
C SER A 45 3.38 -2.69 6.20
N GLU A 46 2.35 -3.55 6.12
CA GLU A 46 2.00 -4.49 7.18
C GLU A 46 3.08 -5.55 7.41
N GLU A 47 3.68 -6.09 6.35
CA GLU A 47 4.82 -7.01 6.44
C GLU A 47 6.02 -6.37 7.13
N LEU A 48 6.37 -5.13 6.79
CA LEU A 48 7.46 -4.41 7.44
C LEU A 48 7.15 -4.07 8.91
N LYS A 49 5.90 -3.73 9.24
CA LYS A 49 5.49 -3.53 10.63
C LYS A 49 5.59 -4.81 11.45
N LYS A 50 5.21 -5.96 10.86
CA LYS A 50 5.38 -7.27 11.48
C LYS A 50 6.86 -7.58 11.67
N TYR A 51 7.66 -7.45 10.61
CA TYR A 51 9.11 -7.66 10.65
C TYR A 51 9.78 -6.80 11.72
N ARG A 52 9.40 -5.51 11.81
CA ARG A 52 9.87 -4.61 12.88
C ARG A 52 9.64 -5.20 14.27
N ASN A 53 8.42 -5.67 14.52
CA ASN A 53 8.05 -6.17 15.83
C ASN A 53 8.82 -7.45 16.17
N ASP A 54 8.97 -8.35 15.19
CA ASP A 54 9.73 -9.59 15.33
C ASP A 54 11.21 -9.30 15.63
N VAL A 55 11.86 -8.44 14.84
CA VAL A 55 13.25 -8.03 15.05
C VAL A 55 13.42 -7.25 16.36
N SER A 56 12.44 -6.45 16.77
CA SER A 56 12.49 -5.75 18.06
C SER A 56 12.49 -6.74 19.24
N ALA A 57 11.73 -7.83 19.14
CA ALA A 57 11.75 -8.90 20.13
C ALA A 57 13.11 -9.64 20.13
N GLU A 58 13.68 -9.92 18.96
CA GLU A 58 15.03 -10.48 18.83
C GLU A 58 16.11 -9.58 19.45
N ILE A 59 16.06 -8.27 19.19
CA ILE A 59 16.99 -7.30 19.79
C ILE A 59 16.88 -7.31 21.32
N ALA A 60 15.67 -7.39 21.87
CA ALA A 60 15.46 -7.46 23.31
C ALA A 60 16.06 -8.76 23.90
N GLN A 61 15.95 -9.88 23.19
CA GLN A 61 16.53 -11.16 23.57
C GLN A 61 18.07 -11.12 23.52
N LEU A 62 18.65 -10.60 22.43
CA LEU A 62 20.11 -10.44 22.26
C LEU A 62 20.69 -9.55 23.37
N LYS A 63 20.04 -8.42 23.67
CA LYS A 63 20.45 -7.53 24.77
C LYS A 63 20.40 -8.22 26.13
N ARG A 64 19.41 -9.08 26.40
CA ARG A 64 19.35 -9.89 27.62
C ARG A 64 20.48 -10.92 27.68
N ASN A 65 20.82 -11.52 26.56
CA ASN A 65 21.93 -12.47 26.42
C ASN A 65 23.32 -11.80 26.43
N LYS A 66 23.40 -10.46 26.48
CA LYS A 66 24.63 -9.66 26.32
C LYS A 66 25.33 -9.86 24.97
N GLU A 67 24.56 -10.20 23.95
CA GLU A 67 25.02 -10.31 22.56
C GLU A 67 24.89 -8.96 21.82
N ASP A 68 25.68 -8.79 20.75
CA ASP A 68 25.68 -7.57 19.95
C ASP A 68 24.41 -7.51 19.06
N ALA A 69 23.60 -6.46 19.26
CA ALA A 69 22.39 -6.21 18.48
C ALA A 69 22.51 -4.97 17.56
N THR A 70 23.71 -4.40 17.41
CA THR A 70 23.95 -3.12 16.74
C THR A 70 23.53 -3.17 15.27
N ALA A 71 23.83 -4.27 14.57
CA ALA A 71 23.43 -4.47 13.18
C ALA A 71 21.90 -4.48 13.02
N LYS A 72 21.18 -5.24 13.86
CA LYS A 72 19.71 -5.28 13.85
C LYS A 72 19.08 -3.95 14.23
N ILE A 73 19.69 -3.19 15.14
CA ILE A 73 19.23 -1.84 15.50
C ILE A 73 19.38 -0.87 14.31
N ALA A 74 20.47 -0.96 13.55
CA ALA A 74 20.67 -0.15 12.35
C ALA A 74 19.64 -0.49 11.27
N GLU A 75 19.45 -1.79 10.99
CA GLU A 75 18.42 -2.29 10.08
C GLU A 75 17.02 -1.80 10.50
N MET A 76 16.73 -1.80 11.81
CA MET A 76 15.44 -1.33 12.30
C MET A 76 15.17 0.16 12.01
N LYS A 77 16.24 0.97 11.96
CA LYS A 77 16.12 2.38 11.61
C LYS A 77 15.76 2.56 10.14
N GLU A 78 16.31 1.72 9.25
CA GLU A 78 15.97 1.70 7.83
C GLU A 78 14.54 1.22 7.59
N VAL A 79 14.11 0.14 8.25
CA VAL A 79 12.73 -0.37 8.18
C VAL A 79 11.73 0.70 8.60
N GLY A 80 12.02 1.45 9.68
CA GLY A 80 11.18 2.57 10.10
C GLY A 80 11.06 3.68 9.04
N GLY A 81 12.13 3.95 8.29
CA GLY A 81 12.12 4.88 7.15
C GLY A 81 11.29 4.36 5.97
N ASN A 82 11.45 3.07 5.64
CA ASN A 82 10.68 2.42 4.58
C ASN A 82 9.17 2.39 4.88
N ILE A 83 8.77 2.12 6.14
CA ILE A 83 7.36 2.18 6.54
C ILE A 83 6.79 3.58 6.30
N LYS A 84 7.52 4.64 6.70
CA LYS A 84 7.07 6.02 6.45
C LYS A 84 6.92 6.32 4.96
N ALA A 85 7.89 5.92 4.15
CA ALA A 85 7.84 6.13 2.70
C ALA A 85 6.63 5.42 2.08
N LEU A 86 6.38 4.17 2.46
CA LEU A 86 5.21 3.41 2.00
C LEU A 86 3.90 4.04 2.45
N ASP A 87 3.81 4.50 3.71
CA ASP A 87 2.60 5.14 4.22
C ASP A 87 2.29 6.45 3.44
N THR A 88 3.31 7.25 3.10
CA THR A 88 3.16 8.42 2.23
C THR A 88 2.72 8.04 0.81
N GLU A 89 3.31 7.00 0.23
CA GLU A 89 2.96 6.52 -1.11
C GLU A 89 1.51 6.00 -1.17
N ILE A 90 1.06 5.33 -0.09
CA ILE A 90 -0.34 4.91 0.07
C ILE A 90 -1.27 6.13 0.13
N GLU A 91 -0.93 7.16 0.90
CA GLU A 91 -1.72 8.41 0.97
C GLU A 91 -1.81 9.12 -0.38
N ASP A 92 -0.71 9.21 -1.12
CA ASP A 92 -0.67 9.81 -2.45
C ASP A 92 -1.57 9.03 -3.43
N ILE A 93 -1.50 7.69 -3.41
CA ILE A 93 -2.36 6.84 -4.24
C ILE A 93 -3.81 6.95 -3.80
N ASP A 94 -4.11 7.02 -2.51
CA ASP A 94 -5.48 7.24 -2.02
C ASP A 94 -6.04 8.58 -2.50
N GLY A 95 -5.21 9.63 -2.48
CA GLY A 95 -5.53 10.94 -3.02
C GLY A 95 -5.86 10.88 -4.52
N ALA A 96 -4.98 10.24 -5.31
CA ALA A 96 -5.17 10.06 -6.74
C ALA A 96 -6.43 9.24 -7.06
N THR A 97 -6.65 8.15 -6.34
CA THR A 97 -7.80 7.25 -6.51
C THR A 97 -9.12 7.96 -6.19
N ARG A 98 -9.15 8.81 -5.15
CA ARG A 98 -10.32 9.59 -4.76
C ARG A 98 -10.67 10.69 -5.78
N PHE A 99 -9.66 11.30 -6.39
CA PHE A 99 -9.86 12.29 -7.44
C PHE A 99 -10.51 11.65 -8.68
N THR A 100 -10.02 10.48 -9.09
CA THR A 100 -10.51 9.77 -10.28
C THR A 100 -11.98 9.31 -10.18
N ILE A 101 -12.45 8.89 -9.00
CA ILE A 101 -13.85 8.48 -8.79
C ILE A 101 -14.81 9.68 -8.69
N SER A 102 -14.29 10.89 -8.48
CA SER A 102 -15.10 12.10 -8.31
C SER A 102 -15.46 12.79 -9.64
N VAL A 103 -14.86 12.36 -10.75
CA VAL A 103 -15.10 12.89 -12.11
C VAL A 103 -16.21 12.08 -12.80
#